data_AF-A0A948BUF9-F1
#
_entry.id   AF-A0A948BUF9-F1
#
_cell.length_a   1.000
_cell.length_b   1.000
_cell.length_c   1.000
_cell.angle_alpha   90.00
_cell.angle_beta   90.00
_cell.angle_gamma   90.00
#
_symmetry.space_group_name_H-M   'P 1'
#
loop_
_entity.id
_entity.type
_entity.pdbx_description
1 polymer ?
#
loop_
_entity_poly.entity_id
_entity_poly.type
_entity_poly.pdbx_seq_one_letter_code
_entity_poly.pdbx_strand_id
1 'polypeptide(L)'
;MKLTIEPDGRRGTLVLRGAQTIGQAHALKESLLDAFQKVEELEIDMDAITEADLSLLQLLCAAHRTSQELRKKLFIKRRWPEVLEKTAGSAGFFQHRRCQFNLENDCLWRKEGGE
;
A
#
# COMPACT_ATOMS: atom_id res chain seq x y z
N MET A 1 -11.72 6.44 4.81
CA MET A 1 -11.03 5.14 4.87
C MET A 1 -11.77 4.24 5.83
N LYS A 2 -11.74 2.92 5.63
CA LYS A 2 -12.43 1.97 6.52
C LYS A 2 -11.62 0.68 6.64
N LEU A 3 -11.28 0.28 7.87
CA LEU A 3 -10.69 -1.03 8.16
C LEU A 3 -11.81 -2.04 8.45
N THR A 4 -11.76 -3.19 7.80
CA THR A 4 -12.62 -4.35 8.10
C THR A 4 -11.69 -5.51 8.48
N ILE A 5 -12.01 -6.24 9.54
CA ILE A 5 -11.22 -7.37 10.04
C ILE A 5 -12.05 -8.64 9.85
N GLU A 6 -11.41 -9.70 9.37
CA GLU A 6 -12.03 -11.01 9.21
C GLU A 6 -12.40 -11.63 10.57
N PRO A 7 -13.35 -12.59 10.63
CA PRO A 7 -13.81 -13.17 11.89
C PRO A 7 -12.71 -13.84 12.73
N ASP A 8 -11.62 -14.29 12.09
CA ASP A 8 -10.48 -14.90 12.77
C ASP A 8 -9.51 -13.88 13.40
N GLY A 9 -9.73 -12.58 13.15
CA GLY A 9 -8.89 -11.49 13.65
C GLY A 9 -7.52 -11.38 13.00
N ARG A 10 -7.16 -12.30 12.09
CA ARG A 10 -5.81 -12.42 11.52
C ARG A 10 -5.59 -11.46 10.38
N ARG A 11 -6.61 -11.31 9.52
CA ARG A 11 -6.55 -10.53 8.30
C ARG A 11 -7.50 -9.33 8.36
N GLY A 12 -7.07 -8.22 7.78
CA GLY A 12 -7.91 -7.05 7.58
C GLY A 12 -7.72 -6.38 6.23
N THR A 13 -8.74 -5.67 5.79
CA THR A 13 -8.75 -4.88 4.56
C THR A 13 -8.96 -3.41 4.91
N LEU A 14 -7.99 -2.55 4.55
CA LEU A 14 -8.11 -1.11 4.63
C LEU A 14 -8.56 -0.55 3.27
N VAL A 15 -9.79 -0.04 3.22
CA VAL A 15 -10.39 0.52 2.00
C VAL A 15 -10.11 2.01 1.89
N LEU A 16 -9.43 2.40 0.81
CA LEU A 16 -9.16 3.78 0.41
C LEU A 16 -10.18 4.20 -0.67
N ARG A 17 -10.71 5.42 -0.56
CA ARG A 17 -11.74 5.94 -1.47
C ARG A 17 -11.53 7.43 -1.72
N GLY A 18 -11.88 7.90 -2.91
CA GLY A 18 -11.75 9.29 -3.32
C GLY A 18 -10.30 9.72 -3.52
N ALA A 19 -10.03 11.02 -3.35
CA ALA A 19 -8.70 11.57 -3.49
C ALA A 19 -7.79 11.09 -2.34
N GLN A 20 -6.60 10.60 -2.68
CA GLN A 20 -5.55 10.19 -1.75
C GLN A 20 -4.32 11.04 -2.05
N THR A 21 -4.34 12.27 -1.55
CA THR A 21 -3.26 13.25 -1.73
C THR A 21 -2.69 13.66 -0.37
N ILE A 22 -1.76 14.63 -0.36
CA ILE A 22 -1.14 15.13 0.88
C ILE A 22 -2.15 15.56 1.95
N GLY A 23 -3.35 16.02 1.56
CA GLY A 23 -4.43 16.38 2.49
C GLY A 23 -4.96 15.20 3.33
N GLN A 24 -4.82 13.97 2.85
CA GLN A 24 -5.23 12.75 3.54
C GLN A 24 -4.05 11.97 4.12
N ALA A 25 -2.81 12.37 3.84
CA ALA A 25 -1.60 11.63 4.20
C ALA A 25 -1.50 11.33 5.70
N HIS A 26 -1.82 12.30 6.56
CA HIS A 26 -1.81 12.10 8.01
C HIS A 26 -2.81 11.03 8.45
N ALA A 27 -4.06 11.15 8.01
CA ALA A 27 -5.12 10.21 8.37
C ALA A 27 -4.86 8.79 7.83
N LEU A 28 -4.26 8.69 6.63
CA LEU A 28 -3.85 7.41 6.05
C LEU A 28 -2.74 6.77 6.88
N LYS A 29 -1.72 7.53 7.29
CA LYS A 29 -0.66 7.04 8.17
C LYS A 29 -1.23 6.49 9.48
N GLU A 30 -2.12 7.21 10.14
CA GLU A 30 -2.74 6.73 11.39
C GLU A 30 -3.56 5.47 11.16
N SER A 31 -4.33 5.40 10.08
CA SER A 31 -5.12 4.21 9.73
C SER A 31 -4.25 2.98 9.46
N LEU A 32 -3.08 3.16 8.83
CA LEU A 32 -2.13 2.08 8.57
C LEU A 32 -1.50 1.56 9.86
N LEU A 33 -1.09 2.47 10.76
CA LEU A 33 -0.52 2.10 12.05
C LEU A 33 -1.53 1.37 12.94
N ASP A 34 -2.76 1.88 13.00
CA ASP A 34 -3.87 1.23 13.73
C ASP A 34 -4.17 -0.16 13.16
N ALA A 35 -4.18 -0.31 11.82
CA ALA A 35 -4.37 -1.61 11.19
C ALA A 35 -3.23 -2.59 11.55
N PHE A 36 -1.97 -2.15 11.51
CA PHE A 36 -0.85 -3.00 11.92
C PHE A 36 -0.90 -3.41 13.39
N GLN A 37 -1.56 -2.65 14.27
CA GLN A 37 -1.77 -3.10 15.66
C GLN A 37 -2.81 -4.22 15.77
N LYS A 38 -3.75 -4.31 14.81
CA LYS A 38 -4.93 -5.19 14.90
C LYS A 38 -4.81 -6.49 14.13
N VAL A 39 -4.06 -6.52 13.03
CA VAL A 39 -4.01 -7.69 12.12
C VAL A 39 -2.58 -8.12 11.81
N GLU A 40 -2.38 -9.40 11.49
CA GLU A 40 -1.11 -9.96 10.98
C GLU A 40 -0.95 -9.73 9.48
N GLU A 41 -2.07 -9.71 8.75
CA GLU A 41 -2.14 -9.59 7.31
C GLU A 41 -3.04 -8.42 6.92
N LEU A 42 -2.47 -7.41 6.27
CA LEU A 42 -3.19 -6.21 5.84
C LEU A 42 -3.30 -6.16 4.31
N GLU A 43 -4.52 -6.14 3.81
CA GLU A 43 -4.83 -5.82 2.42
C GLU A 43 -5.20 -4.34 2.26
N ILE A 44 -4.65 -3.68 1.24
CA ILE A 44 -5.07 -2.33 0.84
C ILE A 44 -6.00 -2.44 -0.37
N ASP A 45 -7.25 -2.04 -0.20
CA ASP A 45 -8.23 -1.91 -1.30
C ASP A 45 -8.24 -0.46 -1.79
N MET A 46 -7.87 -0.28 -3.06
CA MET A 46 -7.80 1.02 -3.73
C MET A 46 -8.75 1.12 -4.92
N ASP A 47 -9.72 0.21 -5.07
CA ASP A 47 -10.62 0.17 -6.24
C ASP A 47 -11.41 1.47 -6.46
N ALA A 48 -11.60 2.26 -5.40
CA ALA A 48 -12.41 3.47 -5.40
C ALA A 48 -11.59 4.76 -5.19
N ILE A 49 -10.28 4.74 -5.39
CA ILE A 49 -9.47 5.97 -5.41
C ILE A 49 -9.69 6.73 -6.72
N THR A 50 -9.76 8.06 -6.64
CA THR A 50 -9.95 8.93 -7.83
C THR A 50 -8.71 9.73 -8.15
N GLU A 51 -7.86 9.99 -7.16
CA GLU A 51 -6.62 10.77 -7.29
C GLU A 51 -5.54 10.16 -6.41
N ALA A 52 -4.29 10.21 -6.89
CA ALA A 52 -3.10 9.74 -6.19
C ALA A 52 -1.93 10.68 -6.48
N ASP A 53 -1.16 11.03 -5.45
CA ASP A 53 0.06 11.82 -5.58
C ASP A 53 1.29 11.10 -5.01
N LEU A 54 2.42 11.79 -5.00
CA LEU A 54 3.67 11.29 -4.45
C LEU A 54 3.56 10.90 -2.97
N SER A 55 2.74 11.59 -2.18
CA SER A 55 2.60 11.32 -0.75
C SER A 55 1.94 9.97 -0.49
N LEU A 56 0.94 9.58 -1.31
CA LEU A 56 0.35 8.25 -1.27
C LEU A 56 1.40 7.17 -1.57
N LEU A 57 2.19 7.35 -2.63
CA LEU A 57 3.23 6.40 -3.01
C LEU A 57 4.27 6.23 -1.89
N GLN A 58 4.72 7.34 -1.31
CA GLN A 58 5.67 7.34 -0.20
C GLN A 58 5.10 6.64 1.04
N LEU A 59 3.82 6.85 1.36
CA LEU A 59 3.16 6.19 2.48
C LEU A 59 2.99 4.69 2.25
N LEU A 60 2.61 4.24 1.05
CA LEU A 60 2.54 2.82 0.72
C LEU A 60 3.92 2.14 0.83
N CYS A 61 4.97 2.84 0.36
CA CYS A 61 6.34 2.35 0.49
C CYS A 61 6.79 2.26 1.96
N ALA A 62 6.51 3.29 2.75
CA ALA A 62 6.80 3.30 4.18
C ALA A 62 6.02 2.20 4.91
N ALA A 63 4.73 2.03 4.61
CA ALA A 63 3.89 0.99 5.20
C ALA A 63 4.42 -0.41 4.89
N HIS A 64 4.85 -0.67 3.65
CA HIS A 64 5.48 -1.94 3.29
C HIS A 64 6.76 -2.16 4.09
N ARG A 65 7.63 -1.15 4.19
CA ARG A 65 8.86 -1.26 5.00
C ARG A 65 8.55 -1.56 6.47
N THR A 66 7.58 -0.86 7.04
CA THR A 66 7.13 -1.09 8.41
C THR A 66 6.52 -2.48 8.59
N SER A 67 5.79 -3.02 7.61
CA SER A 67 5.26 -4.38 7.71
C SER A 67 6.40 -5.41 7.78
N GLN A 68 7.47 -5.22 6.99
CA GLN A 68 8.66 -6.09 7.06
C GLN A 68 9.35 -6.00 8.43
N GLU A 69 9.54 -4.80 8.98
CA GLU A 69 10.10 -4.59 10.32
C GLU A 69 9.25 -5.25 11.43
N LEU A 70 7.92 -5.19 11.29
CA LEU A 70 6.96 -5.81 12.22
C LEU A 70 6.72 -7.31 11.96
N ARG A 71 7.35 -7.90 10.93
CA ARG A 71 7.10 -9.28 10.47
C ARG A 71 5.61 -9.55 10.16
N LYS A 72 4.94 -8.56 9.58
CA LYS A 72 3.54 -8.61 9.11
C LYS A 72 3.49 -8.57 7.59
N LYS A 73 2.39 -9.06 7.00
CA LYS A 73 2.19 -9.00 5.55
C LYS A 73 1.38 -7.77 5.16
N LEU A 74 1.80 -7.11 4.10
CA LEU A 74 1.06 -6.05 3.44
C LEU A 74 0.90 -6.40 1.95
N PHE A 75 -0.31 -6.40 1.45
CA PHE A 75 -0.60 -6.67 0.03
C PHE A 75 -1.64 -5.71 -0.51
N ILE A 76 -1.57 -5.46 -1.82
CA ILE A 76 -2.57 -4.66 -2.53
C ILE A 76 -3.60 -5.62 -3.11
N LYS A 77 -4.89 -5.28 -2.94
CA LYS A 77 -5.98 -6.04 -3.55
C LYS A 77 -5.78 -6.09 -5.06
N ARG A 78 -6.06 -7.26 -5.65
CA ARG A 78 -5.71 -7.76 -7.00
C ARG A 78 -5.58 -6.80 -8.19
N ARG A 79 -6.16 -5.59 -8.15
CA ARG A 79 -6.10 -4.60 -9.23
C ARG A 79 -5.39 -3.33 -8.78
N TRP A 80 -4.33 -2.97 -9.50
CA TRP A 80 -3.74 -1.64 -9.37
C TRP A 80 -4.63 -0.60 -10.06
N PRO A 81 -5.00 0.51 -9.39
CA PRO A 81 -5.73 1.59 -10.05
C PRO A 81 -4.87 2.28 -11.10
N GLU A 82 -5.44 2.63 -12.25
CA GLU A 82 -4.74 3.31 -13.34
C GLU A 82 -4.13 4.65 -12.89
N VAL A 83 -4.82 5.38 -12.02
CA VAL A 83 -4.30 6.62 -11.44
C VAL A 83 -3.03 6.38 -10.63
N LEU A 84 -2.95 5.27 -9.90
CA LEU A 84 -1.75 4.90 -9.15
C LEU A 84 -0.64 4.48 -10.11
N GLU A 85 -0.98 3.73 -11.18
CA GLU A 85 -0.05 3.31 -12.24
C GLU A 85 0.65 4.49 -12.90
N LYS A 86 -0.13 5.48 -13.33
CA LYS A 86 0.37 6.71 -13.93
C LYS A 86 1.23 7.50 -12.95
N THR A 87 0.75 7.71 -11.73
CA THR A 87 1.51 8.47 -10.71
C THR A 87 2.83 7.77 -10.39
N ALA A 88 2.84 6.46 -10.15
CA ALA A 88 4.07 5.70 -9.87
C ALA A 88 5.05 5.68 -11.05
N GLY A 89 4.53 5.57 -12.29
CA GLY A 89 5.34 5.66 -13.50
C GLY A 89 6.01 7.02 -13.66
N SER A 90 5.24 8.10 -13.54
CA SER A 90 5.76 9.47 -13.63
C SER A 90 6.73 9.84 -12.51
N ALA A 91 6.57 9.25 -11.32
CA ALA A 91 7.41 9.50 -10.15
C ALA A 91 8.65 8.59 -10.08
N GLY A 92 8.84 7.67 -11.04
CA GLY A 92 9.98 6.75 -11.05
C GLY A 92 9.96 5.70 -9.93
N PHE A 93 8.77 5.38 -9.39
CA PHE A 93 8.64 4.42 -8.30
C PHE A 93 8.81 2.97 -8.76
N PHE A 94 8.46 2.65 -10.01
CA PHE A 94 8.64 1.30 -10.54
C PHE A 94 10.12 0.91 -10.52
N GLN A 95 10.42 -0.16 -9.81
CA GLN A 95 11.79 -0.57 -9.59
C GLN A 95 12.29 -1.45 -10.74
N HIS A 96 13.46 -1.11 -11.28
CA HIS A 96 14.24 -1.98 -12.18
C HIS A 96 15.21 -2.91 -11.42
N ARG A 97 15.34 -2.74 -10.10
CA ARG A 97 16.22 -3.52 -9.20
C ARG A 97 15.48 -3.87 -7.92
N ARG A 98 16.00 -4.81 -7.12
CA ARG A 98 15.38 -5.19 -5.84
C ARG A 98 15.37 -4.02 -4.85
N CYS A 99 14.30 -3.92 -4.06
CA CYS A 99 14.22 -2.99 -2.94
C CYS A 99 15.20 -3.43 -1.84
N GLN A 100 16.14 -2.57 -1.42
CA GLN A 100 17.08 -2.94 -0.35
C GLN A 100 16.41 -3.19 1.00
N PHE A 101 15.19 -2.69 1.19
CA PHE A 101 14.38 -2.89 2.39
C PHE A 101 13.44 -4.09 2.27
N ASN A 102 13.49 -4.80 1.14
CA ASN A 102 12.71 -6.00 0.91
C ASN A 102 13.57 -7.06 0.24
N LEU A 103 14.12 -7.95 1.06
CA LEU A 103 14.90 -9.09 0.58
C LEU A 103 14.02 -10.10 -0.16
N GLU A 104 12.72 -10.09 0.17
CA GLU A 104 11.68 -10.86 -0.49
C GLU A 104 11.24 -10.22 -1.81
N ASN A 105 10.65 -11.06 -2.65
CA ASN A 105 10.26 -10.72 -4.01
C ASN A 105 8.84 -10.13 -4.10
N ASP A 106 8.31 -9.54 -3.03
CA ASP A 106 6.92 -9.08 -2.90
C ASP A 106 6.75 -7.54 -2.82
N CYS A 107 7.78 -6.78 -3.19
CA CYS A 107 7.72 -5.32 -3.13
C CYS A 107 6.62 -4.76 -4.05
N LEU A 108 5.81 -3.86 -3.50
CA LEU A 108 4.67 -3.19 -4.19
C LEU A 108 5.03 -2.53 -5.53
N TRP A 109 6.29 -2.13 -5.69
CA TRP A 109 6.76 -1.35 -6.84
C TRP A 109 7.50 -2.17 -7.89
N ARG A 110 7.58 -3.49 -7.71
CA ARG A 110 8.16 -4.36 -8.72
C ARG A 110 7.17 -4.49 -9.88
N LYS A 111 7.57 -4.06 -11.08
CA LYS A 111 6.89 -4.49 -12.30
C LYS A 111 7.22 -5.97 -12.52
N GLU A 112 6.20 -6.83 -12.59
CA GLU A 112 6.41 -8.09 -13.32
C GLU A 112 6.87 -7.72 -14.73
N GLY A 113 7.93 -8.37 -15.20
CA GLY A 113 8.66 -7.98 -16.40
C GLY A 113 7.70 -7.66 -17.54
N GLY A 114 7.78 -6.44 -18.06
CA GLY A 114 7.32 -6.21 -19.41
C GLY A 114 8.19 -7.06 -20.32
N GLU A 115 7.55 -7.94 -21.08
CA GLU A 115 8.11 -8.46 -22.33
C GLU A 115 8.39 -7.32 -23.31
#